data_AF-A0A941MWL5-F1
#
_entry.id   AF-A0A941MWL5-F1
#
_cell.length_a   1.000
_cell.length_b   1.000
_cell.length_c   1.000
_cell.angle_alpha   90.00
_cell.angle_beta   90.00
_cell.angle_gamma   90.00
#
_symmetry.space_group_name_H-M   'P 1'
#
loop_
_entity.id
_entity.type
_entity.pdbx_description
1 polymer ?
#
loop_
_entity_poly.entity_id
_entity_poly.type
_entity_poly.pdbx_seq_one_letter_code
_entity_poly.pdbx_strand_id
1 'polypeptide(L)'
;MAVDTRVAEQFGQFIAQGDFASAHSLLTASARAAHSPADLQQAVERMIAKGEGPITEVTLVSECILDDWPSKQADDVGYVYVALDGKGFCEAVTVTLTREDDQIRIRTLQWGRP
;
A
#
# COMPACT_ATOMS: atom_id res chain seq x y z
N MET A 1 10.73 -7.44 16.80
CA MET A 1 11.55 -7.39 15.56
C MET A 1 11.01 -6.23 14.74
N ALA A 2 11.85 -5.42 14.11
CA ALA A 2 11.34 -4.36 13.24
C ALA A 2 10.64 -4.98 12.02
N VAL A 3 9.45 -4.47 11.67
CA VAL A 3 8.72 -4.87 10.46
C VAL A 3 9.57 -4.50 9.24
N ASP A 4 9.73 -5.42 8.29
CA ASP A 4 10.41 -5.13 7.02
C ASP A 4 9.46 -4.39 6.08
N THR A 5 9.57 -3.06 6.05
CA THR A 5 8.63 -2.16 5.37
C THR A 5 9.00 -1.83 3.93
N ARG A 6 10.12 -2.36 3.41
CA ARG A 6 10.65 -2.01 2.08
C ARG A 6 9.64 -2.22 0.96
N VAL A 7 8.84 -3.28 1.05
CA VAL A 7 7.79 -3.60 0.07
C VAL A 7 6.65 -2.58 0.11
N ALA A 8 6.28 -2.09 1.30
CA ALA A 8 5.26 -1.04 1.44
C ALA A 8 5.75 0.29 0.86
N GLU A 9 7.02 0.64 1.10
CA GLU A 9 7.64 1.84 0.54
C GLU A 9 7.69 1.79 -0.99
N GLN A 10 8.18 0.67 -1.55
CA GLN A 10 8.23 0.46 -3.01
C GLN A 10 6.82 0.53 -3.62
N PHE A 11 5.83 -0.06 -2.97
CA PHE A 11 4.45 0.02 -3.41
C PHE A 11 3.97 1.47 -3.50
N GLY A 12 4.16 2.25 -2.42
CA GLY A 12 3.78 3.67 -2.42
C GLY A 12 4.50 4.48 -3.51
N GLN A 13 5.78 4.24 -3.74
CA GLN A 13 6.56 4.88 -4.80
C GLN A 13 6.03 4.54 -6.20
N PHE A 14 5.70 3.28 -6.48
CA PHE A 14 5.12 2.87 -7.75
C PHE A 14 3.74 3.51 -7.97
N ILE A 15 2.91 3.58 -6.92
CA ILE A 15 1.63 4.30 -6.98
C ILE A 15 1.84 5.78 -7.31
N ALA A 16 2.80 6.45 -6.67
CA ALA A 16 3.08 7.86 -6.95
C ALA A 16 3.59 8.12 -8.38
N GLN A 17 4.32 7.16 -8.95
CA GLN A 17 4.82 7.21 -10.33
C GLN A 17 3.77 6.81 -11.38
N GLY A 18 2.60 6.32 -10.96
CA GLY A 18 1.59 5.76 -11.86
C GLY A 18 1.96 4.39 -12.44
N ASP A 19 2.98 3.71 -11.89
CA ASP A 19 3.38 2.36 -12.29
C ASP A 19 2.57 1.30 -11.53
N PHE A 20 1.28 1.23 -11.85
CA PHE A 20 0.36 0.28 -11.22
C PHE A 20 0.70 -1.18 -11.56
N ALA A 21 1.42 -1.44 -12.65
CA ALA A 21 1.86 -2.78 -13.01
C ALA A 21 2.94 -3.28 -12.03
N SER A 22 3.95 -2.45 -11.75
CA SER A 22 4.97 -2.77 -10.75
C SER A 22 4.37 -2.84 -9.34
N ALA A 23 3.46 -1.92 -8.98
CA ALA A 23 2.75 -1.96 -7.70
C ALA A 23 1.94 -3.27 -7.54
N HIS A 24 1.22 -3.69 -8.58
CA HIS A 24 0.47 -4.95 -8.60
C HIS A 24 1.38 -6.18 -8.47
N SER A 25 2.59 -6.12 -9.03
CA SER A 25 3.56 -7.22 -8.95
C SER A 25 4.02 -7.53 -7.51
N LEU A 26 3.93 -6.56 -6.58
CA LEU A 26 4.30 -6.72 -5.16
C LEU A 26 3.22 -7.40 -4.32
N LEU A 27 2.01 -7.55 -4.87
CA LEU A 27 0.90 -8.23 -4.22
C LEU A 27 1.12 -9.76 -4.20
N THR A 28 0.50 -10.44 -3.23
CA THR A 28 0.45 -11.91 -3.19
C THR A 28 -0.27 -12.48 -4.42
N ALA A 29 -0.12 -13.77 -4.70
CA ALA A 29 -0.87 -14.42 -5.78
C ALA A 29 -2.40 -14.22 -5.64
N SER A 30 -2.93 -14.38 -4.43
CA SER A 30 -4.36 -14.17 -4.14
C SER A 30 -4.78 -12.71 -4.32
N ALA A 31 -3.98 -11.75 -3.83
CA ALA A 31 -4.29 -10.33 -3.99
C ALA A 31 -4.20 -9.89 -5.46
N ARG A 32 -3.27 -10.44 -6.24
CA ARG A 32 -3.18 -10.22 -7.70
C ARG A 32 -4.36 -10.80 -8.47
N ALA A 33 -4.99 -11.85 -7.97
CA ALA A 33 -6.20 -12.40 -8.58
C ALA A 33 -7.45 -11.57 -8.24
N ALA A 34 -7.46 -10.89 -7.09
CA ALA A 34 -8.56 -10.06 -6.61
C ALA A 34 -8.52 -8.60 -7.13
N HIS A 35 -7.35 -8.12 -7.53
CA HIS A 35 -7.14 -6.76 -8.03
C HIS A 35 -6.45 -6.81 -9.39
N SER A 36 -6.70 -5.83 -10.24
CA SER A 36 -5.92 -5.56 -11.45
C SER A 36 -5.15 -4.25 -11.31
N PRO A 37 -4.09 -4.00 -12.11
CA PRO A 37 -3.44 -2.69 -12.16
C PRO A 37 -4.42 -1.54 -12.41
N ALA A 38 -5.46 -1.77 -13.23
CA ALA A 38 -6.51 -0.79 -13.49
C ALA A 38 -7.39 -0.51 -12.26
N ASP A 39 -7.63 -1.51 -11.40
CA ASP A 39 -8.36 -1.30 -10.15
C ASP A 39 -7.54 -0.45 -9.16
N LEU A 40 -6.22 -0.67 -9.10
CA LEU A 40 -5.31 0.15 -8.28
C LEU A 40 -5.33 1.60 -8.77
N GLN A 41 -5.22 1.80 -10.09
CA GLN A 41 -5.32 3.12 -10.70
C GLN A 41 -6.64 3.80 -10.35
N GLN A 42 -7.76 3.13 -10.57
CA GLN A 42 -9.08 3.69 -10.30
C GLN A 42 -9.29 4.01 -8.81
N ALA A 43 -8.75 3.20 -7.90
CA ALA A 43 -8.79 3.48 -6.47
C ALA A 43 -8.03 4.77 -6.14
N VAL A 44 -6.82 4.93 -6.69
CA VAL A 44 -5.99 6.13 -6.50
C VAL A 44 -6.65 7.38 -7.10
N GLU A 45 -7.13 7.29 -8.34
CA GLU A 45 -7.84 8.40 -9.00
C GLU A 45 -9.05 8.86 -8.19
N ARG A 46 -9.80 7.93 -7.59
CA ARG A 46 -10.94 8.26 -6.73
C ARG A 46 -10.51 8.98 -5.44
N MET A 47 -9.41 8.56 -4.83
CA MET A 47 -8.88 9.21 -3.62
C MET A 47 -8.41 10.64 -3.94
N ILE A 48 -7.64 10.82 -5.01
CA ILE A 48 -7.05 12.12 -5.36
C ILE A 48 -7.99 13.00 -6.20
N ALA A 49 -9.22 12.56 -6.48
CA ALA A 49 -10.16 13.25 -7.37
C ALA A 49 -10.47 14.69 -6.96
N LYS A 50 -10.36 15.02 -5.67
CA LYS A 50 -10.56 16.37 -5.13
C LYS A 50 -9.28 17.20 -5.07
N GLY A 51 -8.14 16.54 -5.25
CA GLY A 51 -6.81 17.13 -5.24
C GLY A 51 -6.41 17.72 -6.59
N GLU A 52 -5.34 18.50 -6.59
CA GLU A 52 -4.73 19.04 -7.80
C GLU A 52 -3.42 18.30 -8.10
N GLY A 53 -3.36 17.62 -9.25
CA GLY A 53 -2.12 17.03 -9.75
C GLY A 53 -1.73 15.68 -9.13
N PRO A 54 -0.50 15.19 -9.39
CA PRO A 54 -0.06 13.88 -8.98
C PRO A 54 0.34 13.83 -7.49
N ILE A 55 0.52 12.62 -6.98
CA ILE A 55 1.17 12.38 -5.69
C ILE A 55 2.63 12.83 -5.82
N THR A 56 3.08 13.67 -4.89
CA THR A 56 4.44 14.22 -4.87
C THR A 56 5.30 13.64 -3.76
N GLU A 57 4.67 13.10 -2.72
CA GLU A 57 5.36 12.58 -1.54
C GLU A 57 4.69 11.29 -1.05
N VAL A 58 5.53 10.35 -0.62
CA VAL A 58 5.14 9.04 -0.10
C VAL A 58 5.82 8.86 1.24
N THR A 59 5.03 8.73 2.31
CA THR A 59 5.55 8.66 3.67
C THR A 59 5.01 7.44 4.39
N LEU A 60 5.89 6.62 4.97
CA LEU A 60 5.49 5.57 5.89
C LEU A 60 5.27 6.21 7.26
N VAL A 61 4.04 6.16 7.76
CA VAL A 61 3.71 6.72 9.07
C VAL A 61 4.20 5.76 10.13
N SER A 62 5.35 6.08 10.72
CA SER A 62 6.10 5.17 11.60
C SER A 62 5.31 4.75 12.84
N GLU A 63 4.48 5.65 13.36
CA GLU A 63 3.57 5.41 14.49
C GLU A 63 2.42 4.46 14.16
N CYS A 64 2.16 4.24 12.87
CA CYS A 64 1.13 3.35 12.34
C CYS A 64 1.72 2.07 11.71
N ILE A 65 2.99 1.77 11.99
CA ILE A 65 3.60 0.48 11.64
C ILE A 65 3.38 -0.47 12.82
N LEU A 66 2.54 -1.48 12.63
CA LEU A 66 2.19 -2.44 13.66
C LEU A 66 2.74 -3.82 13.31
N ASP A 67 3.29 -4.51 14.30
CA ASP A 67 3.66 -5.93 14.22
C ASP A 67 2.57 -6.85 14.80
N ASP A 68 1.55 -6.30 15.45
CA ASP A 68 0.38 -7.01 15.97
C ASP A 68 -0.90 -6.18 15.86
N TRP A 69 -2.01 -6.79 15.45
CA TRP A 69 -3.33 -6.15 15.29
C TRP A 69 -4.45 -7.22 15.25
N PRO A 70 -5.73 -6.88 15.52
CA PRO A 70 -6.79 -7.86 15.74
C PRO A 70 -7.09 -8.82 14.58
N SER A 71 -6.81 -8.43 13.33
CA SER A 71 -7.08 -9.22 12.12
C SER A 71 -5.83 -9.85 11.51
N LYS A 72 -4.72 -9.89 12.25
CA LYS A 72 -3.44 -10.47 11.83
C LYS A 72 -3.56 -11.97 11.56
N GLN A 73 -2.99 -12.42 10.45
CA GLN A 73 -2.86 -13.84 10.10
C GLN A 73 -1.48 -14.39 10.46
N ALA A 74 -1.32 -15.72 10.45
CA ALA A 74 -0.10 -16.39 10.91
C ALA A 74 1.18 -15.94 10.19
N ASP A 75 1.10 -15.72 8.87
CA ASP A 75 2.23 -15.30 8.02
C ASP A 75 2.34 -13.78 7.85
N ASP A 76 1.41 -13.03 8.45
CA ASP A 76 1.46 -11.57 8.41
C ASP A 76 2.60 -11.06 9.31
N VAL A 77 3.44 -10.21 8.71
CA VAL A 77 4.64 -9.69 9.35
C VAL A 77 4.56 -8.20 9.64
N GLY A 78 3.58 -7.50 9.07
CA GLY A 78 3.44 -6.06 9.27
C GLY A 78 2.13 -5.49 8.76
N TYR A 79 1.68 -4.44 9.42
CA TYR A 79 0.58 -3.59 8.99
C TYR A 79 1.13 -2.17 8.88
N VAL A 80 1.13 -1.62 7.66
CA VAL A 80 1.84 -0.37 7.35
C VAL A 80 0.88 0.63 6.75
N TYR A 81 0.84 1.81 7.34
CA TYR A 81 0.11 2.95 6.81
C TYR A 81 1.02 3.82 5.94
N VAL A 82 0.68 3.95 4.66
CA VAL A 82 1.43 4.72 3.68
C VAL A 82 0.62 5.97 3.33
N ALA A 83 1.11 7.14 3.73
CA ALA A 83 0.56 8.42 3.33
C ALA A 83 1.02 8.78 1.91
N LEU A 84 0.07 9.27 1.12
CA LEU A 84 0.23 9.69 -0.27
C LEU A 84 -0.20 11.16 -0.35
N ASP A 85 0.78 12.04 -0.39
CA ASP A 85 0.59 13.49 -0.30
C ASP A 85 0.77 14.14 -1.67
N GLY A 86 -0.08 15.12 -1.95
CA GLY A 86 0.02 15.95 -3.14
C GLY A 86 -0.67 17.29 -2.93
N LYS A 87 -0.70 18.11 -3.97
CA LYS A 87 -1.23 19.47 -3.83
C LYS A 87 -2.75 19.42 -3.62
N GLY A 88 -3.19 19.80 -2.41
CA GLY A 88 -4.61 19.86 -2.08
C GLY A 88 -5.24 18.52 -1.69
N PHE A 89 -4.44 17.48 -1.49
CA PHE A 89 -4.91 16.21 -0.93
C PHE A 89 -3.81 15.57 -0.06
N CYS A 90 -4.26 14.81 0.92
CA CYS A 90 -3.42 13.93 1.70
C CYS A 90 -4.26 12.68 1.89
N GLU A 91 -3.89 11.62 1.20
CA GLU A 91 -4.63 10.36 1.20
C GLU A 91 -3.70 9.27 1.72
N ALA A 92 -4.22 8.06 1.89
CA ALA A 92 -3.40 6.98 2.37
C ALA A 92 -3.86 5.63 1.85
N VAL A 93 -2.95 4.68 1.95
CA VAL A 93 -3.24 3.27 1.76
C VAL A 93 -2.63 2.49 2.91
N THR A 94 -3.43 1.64 3.52
CA THR A 94 -2.95 0.68 4.49
C THR A 94 -2.68 -0.65 3.81
N VAL A 95 -1.48 -1.18 4.02
CA VAL A 95 -1.04 -2.44 3.44
C VAL A 95 -0.71 -3.45 4.52
N THR A 96 -1.17 -4.68 4.34
CA THR A 96 -0.73 -5.82 5.16
C THR A 96 0.38 -6.54 4.45
N LEU A 97 1.55 -6.58 5.08
CA LEU A 97 2.72 -7.32 4.64
C LEU A 97 2.65 -8.74 5.18
N THR A 98 2.83 -9.71 4.31
CA THR A 98 2.78 -11.14 4.61
C THR A 98 3.95 -11.86 3.95
N ARG A 99 4.31 -13.04 4.46
CA ARG A 99 5.31 -13.90 3.83
C ARG A 99 4.64 -14.90 2.88
N GLU A 100 4.97 -14.83 1.60
CA GLU A 100 4.54 -15.79 0.57
C GLU A 100 5.80 -16.28 -0.16
N ASP A 101 6.02 -17.60 -0.21
CA ASP A 101 7.20 -18.22 -0.83
C ASP A 101 8.55 -17.63 -0.35
N ASP A 102 8.71 -17.46 0.97
CA ASP A 102 9.86 -16.82 1.63
C ASP A 102 10.13 -15.35 1.24
N GLN A 103 9.20 -14.70 0.55
CA GLN A 103 9.27 -13.29 0.17
C GLN A 103 8.20 -12.47 0.89
N ILE A 104 8.53 -11.22 1.21
CA ILE A 104 7.52 -10.27 1.71
C ILE A 104 6.69 -9.78 0.52
N ARG A 105 5.37 -9.90 0.66
CA ARG A 105 4.36 -9.51 -0.33
C ARG A 105 3.22 -8.77 0.37
N ILE A 106 2.40 -8.07 -0.41
CA ILE A 106 1.23 -7.38 0.13
C ILE A 106 -0.01 -8.27 -0.01
N ARG A 107 -0.62 -8.63 1.13
CA ARG A 107 -1.83 -9.48 1.20
C ARG A 107 -3.11 -8.70 1.00
N THR A 108 -3.20 -7.51 1.60
CA THR A 108 -4.42 -6.69 1.55
C THR A 108 -4.06 -5.23 1.35
N LEU A 109 -4.91 -4.55 0.61
CA LEU A 109 -4.89 -3.11 0.40
C LEU A 109 -6.18 -2.50 0.98
N GLN A 110 -6.05 -1.43 1.75
CA GLN A 110 -7.18 -0.64 2.21
C GLN A 110 -6.91 0.82 1.87
N TRP A 111 -7.72 1.37 0.97
CA TRP A 111 -7.58 2.74 0.49
C TRP A 111 -8.33 3.73 1.38
N GLY A 112 -7.76 4.92 1.53
CA GLY A 112 -8.32 6.01 2.33
C GLY A 112 -7.79 6.04 3.76
N ARG A 113 -8.17 7.11 4.46
CA ARG A 113 -7.88 7.26 5.89
C ARG A 113 -8.88 6.46 6.74
N PRO A 114 -8.44 5.79 7.82
CA PRO A 114 -9.36 5.17 8.78
C PRO A 114 -10.27 6.20 9.47
#